data_AF-A0A1A8JDI5-F1
#
_entry.id   AF-A0A1A8JDI5-F1
#
_cell.length_a   1.000
_cell.length_b   1.000
_cell.length_c   1.000
_cell.angle_alpha   90.00
_cell.angle_beta   90.00
_cell.angle_gamma   90.00
#
_symmetry.space_group_name_H-M   'P 1'
#
loop_
_entity.id
_entity.type
_entity.pdbx_description
1 polymer ?
#
loop_
_entity_poly.entity_id
_entity_poly.type
_entity_poly.pdbx_seq_one_letter_code
_entity_poly.pdbx_strand_id
1 'polypeptide(L)'
;RRELEDAICRLRGGDDIDGWYSAVSGCMRSVAEVHIPRKRAPVDQSMVPWWSEACSLGIRDGNRAYRLLRKHQVESNSVKFNRLRAVARRVVKGMKRAGWRD
;
A
#
# COMPACT_ATOMS: atom_id res chain seq x y z
N ARG A 1 -19.56 13.15 -18.21
CA ARG A 1 -19.56 14.35 -19.09
C ARG A 1 -20.91 15.07 -18.99
N ARG A 2 -22.04 14.41 -19.29
CA ARG A 2 -23.41 14.96 -19.08
C ARG A 2 -23.68 15.50 -17.67
N GLU A 3 -23.27 14.78 -16.62
CA GLU A 3 -23.48 15.24 -15.22
C GLU A 3 -22.70 16.52 -14.87
N LEU A 4 -21.55 16.74 -15.52
CA LEU A 4 -20.72 17.92 -15.32
C LEU A 4 -21.34 19.13 -16.03
N GLU A 5 -21.81 18.92 -17.26
CA GLU A 5 -22.53 19.92 -18.05
C GLU A 5 -23.83 20.33 -17.36
N ASP A 6 -24.57 19.38 -16.78
CA ASP A 6 -25.78 19.65 -15.99
C ASP A 6 -25.48 20.41 -14.69
N ALA A 7 -24.38 20.10 -14.00
CA ALA A 7 -23.96 20.83 -12.81
C ALA A 7 -23.53 22.28 -13.14
N ILE A 8 -22.85 22.48 -14.27
CA ILE A 8 -22.45 23.80 -14.77
C ILE A 8 -23.68 24.61 -15.21
N CYS A 9 -24.69 23.98 -15.79
CA CYS A 9 -25.96 24.63 -16.13
C CYS A 9 -26.73 25.08 -14.87
N ARG A 10 -26.68 24.34 -13.76
CA ARG A 10 -27.28 24.75 -12.47
C ARG A 10 -26.58 25.94 -11.82
N LEU A 11 -25.29 26.16 -12.10
CA LEU A 11 -24.59 27.38 -11.68
C LEU A 11 -25.15 28.63 -12.37
N ARG A 12 -25.90 28.54 -13.47
CA ARG A 12 -26.35 29.73 -14.22
C ARG A 12 -27.72 30.30 -13.81
N GLY A 13 -28.40 29.75 -12.79
CA GLY A 13 -29.72 30.23 -12.40
C GLY A 13 -30.02 30.09 -10.91
N GLY A 14 -29.73 31.15 -10.14
CA GLY A 14 -30.20 31.30 -8.76
C GLY A 14 -29.32 32.25 -7.93
N ASP A 15 -29.95 33.23 -7.29
CA ASP A 15 -29.35 34.23 -6.40
C ASP A 15 -29.00 33.68 -4.99
N ASP A 16 -28.84 32.36 -4.86
CA ASP A 16 -28.60 31.67 -3.59
C ASP A 16 -27.16 31.17 -3.47
N ILE A 17 -26.39 31.80 -2.58
CA ILE A 17 -24.97 31.50 -2.33
C ILE A 17 -24.76 30.05 -1.91
N ASP A 18 -25.70 29.48 -1.14
CA ASP A 18 -25.59 28.10 -0.67
C ASP A 18 -25.78 27.08 -1.80
N GLY A 19 -26.66 27.40 -2.76
CA GLY A 19 -26.82 26.66 -4.02
C GLY A 19 -25.52 26.65 -4.84
N TRP A 20 -24.86 27.80 -4.97
CA TRP A 20 -23.56 27.92 -5.65
C TRP A 20 -22.47 27.10 -4.96
N TYR A 21 -22.33 27.24 -3.65
CA TYR A 21 -21.32 26.51 -2.87
C TYR A 21 -21.49 24.99 -3.00
N SER A 22 -22.74 24.53 -2.94
CA SER A 22 -23.07 23.10 -3.06
C SER A 22 -22.78 22.56 -4.46
N ALA A 23 -23.07 23.34 -5.51
CA ALA A 23 -22.83 22.95 -6.90
C ALA A 23 -21.33 22.86 -7.22
N VAL A 24 -20.54 23.87 -6.81
CA VAL A 24 -19.07 23.86 -6.98
C VAL A 24 -18.44 22.70 -6.21
N SER A 25 -18.80 22.54 -4.92
CA SER A 25 -18.27 21.47 -4.08
C SER A 25 -18.63 20.07 -4.62
N GLY A 26 -19.85 19.91 -5.14
CA GLY A 26 -20.32 18.67 -5.76
C GLY A 26 -19.56 18.33 -7.04
N CYS A 27 -19.32 19.33 -7.90
CA CYS A 27 -18.52 19.18 -9.12
C CYS A 27 -17.08 18.72 -8.81
N MET A 28 -16.41 19.41 -7.88
CA MET A 28 -15.04 19.07 -7.48
C MET A 28 -14.95 17.66 -6.89
N ARG A 29 -15.95 17.25 -6.08
CA ARG A 29 -16.03 15.89 -5.53
C ARG A 29 -16.21 14.84 -6.63
N SER A 30 -17.12 15.07 -7.58
CA SER A 30 -17.36 14.15 -8.70
C SER A 30 -16.10 13.97 -9.56
N VAL A 31 -15.43 15.06 -9.91
CA VAL A 31 -14.16 15.02 -10.66
C VAL A 31 -13.09 14.27 -9.88
N ALA A 32 -12.97 14.54 -8.57
CA ALA A 32 -12.03 13.84 -7.71
C ALA A 32 -12.30 12.34 -7.66
N GLU A 33 -13.56 11.90 -7.58
CA GLU A 33 -13.90 10.47 -7.55
C GLU A 33 -13.60 9.74 -8.85
N VAL A 34 -13.79 10.41 -9.99
CA VAL A 34 -13.52 9.83 -11.32
C VAL A 34 -12.02 9.75 -11.60
N HIS A 35 -11.25 10.75 -11.18
CA HIS A 35 -9.84 10.86 -11.56
C HIS A 35 -8.84 10.47 -10.48
N ILE A 36 -9.23 10.47 -9.20
CA ILE A 36 -8.37 10.06 -8.09
C ILE A 36 -8.74 8.63 -7.68
N PRO A 37 -7.94 7.62 -8.02
CA PRO A 37 -8.24 6.24 -7.63
C PRO A 37 -8.24 6.12 -6.11
N ARG A 38 -9.35 5.63 -5.55
CA ARG A 38 -9.45 5.38 -4.10
C ARG A 38 -8.48 4.28 -3.71
N LYS A 39 -7.53 4.60 -2.83
CA LYS A 39 -6.62 3.62 -2.23
C LYS A 39 -7.44 2.69 -1.33
N ARG A 40 -7.63 1.45 -1.74
CA ARG A 40 -8.18 0.42 -0.84
C ARG A 40 -7.16 0.14 0.25
N ALA A 41 -7.60 0.08 1.51
CA ALA A 41 -6.78 -0.51 2.56
C ALA A 41 -6.44 -1.95 2.15
N PRO A 42 -5.21 -2.46 2.37
CA PRO A 42 -4.95 -3.88 2.20
C PRO A 42 -5.78 -4.59 3.26
N VAL A 43 -6.88 -5.24 2.84
CA VAL A 43 -7.88 -5.78 3.76
C VAL A 43 -7.29 -6.85 4.67
N ASP A 44 -6.28 -7.61 4.22
CA ASP A 44 -5.53 -8.57 5.04
C ASP A 44 -4.28 -9.03 4.28
N GLN A 45 -3.21 -8.23 4.18
CA GLN A 45 -1.98 -8.73 3.54
C GLN A 45 -1.14 -9.62 4.48
N SER A 46 -1.74 -10.74 4.85
CA SER A 46 -1.03 -12.02 4.97
C SER A 46 -1.50 -12.86 3.78
N MET A 47 -0.86 -12.67 2.62
CA MET A 47 -1.30 -13.22 1.32
C MET A 47 -1.25 -14.76 1.26
N VAL A 48 -0.86 -15.43 2.35
CA VAL A 48 -0.74 -16.88 2.42
C VAL A 48 -0.96 -17.37 3.86
N PRO A 49 -1.72 -18.46 4.11
CA PRO A 49 -2.07 -18.92 5.46
C PRO A 49 -0.89 -19.23 6.39
N TRP A 50 0.27 -19.54 5.82
CA TRP A 50 1.51 -19.81 6.57
C TRP A 50 2.32 -18.54 6.89
N TRP A 51 1.84 -17.35 6.52
CA TRP A 51 2.57 -16.13 6.80
C TRP A 51 2.39 -15.71 8.26
N SER A 52 3.49 -15.67 9.02
CA SER A 52 3.51 -15.30 10.43
C SER A 52 4.37 -14.07 10.69
N GLU A 53 4.23 -13.45 11.86
CA GLU A 53 5.06 -12.30 12.25
C GLU A 53 6.56 -12.63 12.25
N ALA A 54 6.92 -13.89 12.52
CA ALA A 54 8.31 -14.35 12.40
C ALA A 54 8.84 -14.27 10.96
N CYS A 55 8.01 -14.55 9.95
CA CYS A 55 8.37 -14.35 8.54
C CYS A 55 8.57 -12.86 8.24
N SER A 56 7.66 -12.00 8.73
CA SER A 56 7.75 -10.54 8.57
C SER A 56 9.04 -9.99 9.18
N LEU A 57 9.36 -10.37 10.41
CA LEU A 57 10.58 -9.94 11.10
C LEU A 57 11.85 -10.41 10.40
N GLY A 58 11.93 -11.70 10.04
CA GLY A 58 13.11 -12.25 9.36
C GLY A 58 13.37 -11.56 8.01
N ILE A 59 12.33 -11.30 7.22
CA ILE A 59 12.46 -10.58 5.94
C ILE A 59 12.84 -9.11 6.17
N ARG A 60 12.25 -8.44 7.18
CA ARG A 60 12.55 -7.05 7.54
C ARG A 60 14.02 -6.88 7.91
N ASP A 61 14.56 -7.77 8.74
CA ASP A 61 15.96 -7.74 9.18
C ASP A 61 16.93 -8.04 8.02
N GLY A 62 16.60 -9.03 7.19
CA GLY A 62 17.36 -9.33 5.97
C GLY A 62 17.41 -8.14 5.01
N ASN A 63 16.27 -7.47 4.81
CA ASN A 63 16.18 -6.27 3.97
C ASN A 63 16.96 -5.09 4.57
N ARG A 64 16.93 -4.90 5.89
CA ARG A 64 17.72 -3.87 6.58
C ARG A 64 19.22 -4.10 6.35
N ALA A 65 19.68 -5.34 6.50
CA ALA A 65 21.08 -5.69 6.25
C ALA A 65 21.46 -5.55 4.76
N TYR A 66 20.56 -5.90 3.84
CA TYR A 66 20.78 -5.69 2.42
C TYR A 66 20.92 -4.21 2.05
N ARG A 67 20.05 -3.35 2.60
CA ARG A 67 20.15 -1.90 2.39
C ARG A 67 21.49 -1.34 2.89
N LEU A 68 21.96 -1.83 4.04
CA LEU A 68 23.26 -1.44 4.59
C LEU A 68 24.41 -1.91 3.69
N LEU A 69 24.40 -3.18 3.25
CA LEU A 69 25.38 -3.72 2.31
C LEU A 69 25.40 -2.95 0.98
N ARG A 70 24.22 -2.61 0.45
CA ARG A 70 24.09 -1.84 -0.79
C ARG A 70 24.71 -0.45 -0.67
N LYS A 71 24.55 0.20 0.49
CA LYS A 71 25.15 1.52 0.78
C LYS A 71 26.65 1.42 1.04
N HIS A 72 27.08 0.39 1.75
CA HIS A 72 28.46 0.19 2.20
C HIS A 72 28.88 -1.26 1.95
N GLN A 73 29.60 -1.48 0.84
CA GLN A 73 30.06 -2.80 0.39
C GLN A 73 31.27 -3.29 1.19
N VAL A 74 31.08 -3.48 2.49
CA VAL A 74 32.09 -4.02 3.42
C VAL A 74 31.82 -5.50 3.64
N GLU A 75 32.88 -6.30 3.81
CA GLU A 75 32.78 -7.74 4.08
C GLU A 75 31.90 -8.06 5.30
N SER A 76 32.06 -7.32 6.39
CA SER A 76 31.23 -7.48 7.60
C SER A 76 29.73 -7.33 7.30
N ASN A 77 29.36 -6.42 6.40
CA ASN A 77 27.98 -6.23 5.95
C ASN A 77 27.51 -7.38 5.05
N SER A 78 28.39 -7.96 4.22
CA SER A 78 28.05 -9.08 3.34
C SER A 78 27.81 -10.35 4.16
N VAL A 79 28.67 -10.63 5.14
CA VAL A 79 28.51 -11.74 6.10
C VAL A 79 27.21 -11.58 6.89
N LYS A 80 26.94 -10.37 7.42
CA LYS A 80 25.72 -10.08 8.17
C LYS A 80 24.46 -10.27 7.31
N PHE A 81 24.46 -9.78 6.08
CA PHE A 81 23.36 -9.98 5.14
C PHE A 81 23.14 -11.46 4.82
N ASN A 82 24.21 -12.21 4.51
CA ASN A 82 24.13 -13.63 4.20
C ASN A 82 23.55 -14.43 5.36
N ARG A 83 23.98 -14.15 6.59
CA ARG A 83 23.44 -14.78 7.81
C ARG A 83 21.94 -14.50 7.97
N LEU A 84 21.53 -13.23 7.91
CA LEU A 84 20.12 -12.86 8.09
C LEU A 84 19.23 -13.37 6.95
N ARG A 85 19.75 -13.39 5.71
CA ARG A 85 19.09 -14.00 4.55
C ARG A 85 18.87 -15.50 4.77
N ALA A 86 19.85 -16.22 5.31
CA ALA A 86 19.72 -17.64 5.64
C ALA A 86 18.66 -17.89 6.74
N VAL A 87 18.65 -17.05 7.78
CA VAL A 87 17.63 -17.11 8.85
C VAL A 87 16.23 -16.88 8.27
N ALA A 88 16.03 -15.82 7.49
CA ALA A 88 14.74 -15.53 6.86
C ALA A 88 14.26 -16.69 5.99
N ARG A 89 15.15 -17.27 5.17
CA ARG A 89 14.85 -18.45 4.35
C ARG A 89 14.44 -19.66 5.21
N ARG A 90 15.12 -19.90 6.33
CA ARG A 90 14.80 -21.01 7.24
C ARG A 90 13.41 -20.83 7.85
N VAL A 91 13.10 -19.63 8.36
CA VAL A 91 11.79 -19.33 8.96
C VAL A 91 10.67 -19.50 7.94
N VAL A 92 10.80 -18.88 6.77
CA VAL A 92 9.79 -18.99 5.69
C VAL A 92 9.62 -20.45 5.25
N LYS A 93 10.71 -21.21 5.08
CA LYS A 93 10.62 -22.63 4.72
C LYS A 93 9.97 -23.47 5.81
N GLY A 94 10.25 -23.17 7.08
CA GLY A 94 9.62 -23.82 8.24
C GLY A 94 8.11 -23.57 8.28
N MET A 95 7.71 -22.31 8.18
CA MET A 95 6.30 -21.91 8.20
C MET A 95 5.52 -22.47 7.01
N LYS A 96 6.11 -22.42 5.80
CA LYS A 96 5.53 -23.10 4.63
C LYS A 96 5.28 -24.57 4.94
N ARG A 97 6.28 -25.33 5.41
CA ARG A 97 6.12 -26.76 5.71
C ARG A 97 5.11 -27.05 6.81
N ALA A 98 4.90 -26.14 7.76
CA ALA A 98 3.90 -26.27 8.81
C ALA A 98 2.50 -26.11 8.21
N GLY A 99 2.25 -25.01 7.49
CA GLY A 99 0.94 -24.74 6.89
C GLY A 99 0.53 -25.62 5.69
N TRP A 100 1.31 -26.65 5.33
CA TRP A 100 0.88 -27.70 4.39
C TRP A 100 0.55 -29.04 5.10
N ARG A 101 0.83 -29.15 6.41
CA ARG A 101 0.57 -30.37 7.21
C ARG A 101 -0.62 -30.25 8.15
N ASP A 102 -1.10 -29.04 8.35
CA ASP A 102 -2.39 -28.71 8.96
C ASP A 102 -3.43 -28.51 7.85
#